data_AF-A0AAZ3PM62-F1
#
_entry.id   AF-A0AAZ3PM62-F1
#
_cell.length_a   1.000
_cell.length_b   1.000
_cell.length_c   1.000
_cell.angle_alpha   90.00
_cell.angle_beta   90.00
_cell.angle_gamma   90.00
#
_symmetry.space_group_name_H-M   'P 1'
#
loop_
_entity.id
_entity.type
_entity.pdbx_description
1 polymer ?
#
loop_
_entity_poly.entity_id
_entity_poly.type
_entity_poly.pdbx_seq_one_letter_code
_entity_poly.pdbx_strand_id
1 'polypeptide(L)'
;MIVQAISLLDDLDKELNNYIMRCREWYGWHFPEVGKIITDNLAYCKSVRKIGARTNVATTDLSEHLPEEVEAEVKLAAEISMGTEVSEEDIGNIMHLCDQVIEITEYRTQLYDYLKNRMMAIAPNLTVMVGELVGARLISHAGSLLNLAKHPASTVQILGAEKALFRALKTRRDTPKYGLIYHASLVGQTSAKNKGKISRMLAAKASLAIRYDALGEDTNAEMGVENRAKLEARLRHLEEKGIRRISGTGKAMAKSDKYQHKRTRGFNGSRRNSQEEEKEVQESRGGGDGRKGRGGDRLSHRGIVKEEEKEEKGQGGRGRLIWLGRNCIILGLLVVVVSTRTRLTRISLTV
;
A
#
# COMPACT_ATOMS: atom_id res chain seq x y z
N MET A 1 -13.22 -5.23 21.22
CA MET A 1 -12.06 -6.16 21.20
C MET A 1 -11.39 -6.26 19.83
N ILE A 2 -12.07 -6.67 18.74
CA ILE A 2 -11.44 -6.75 17.40
C ILE A 2 -10.77 -5.43 17.00
N VAL A 3 -11.48 -4.30 17.12
CA VAL A 3 -10.98 -2.96 16.75
C VAL A 3 -9.67 -2.63 17.47
N GLN A 4 -9.60 -2.91 18.77
CA GLN A 4 -8.39 -2.65 19.56
C GLN A 4 -7.26 -3.62 19.21
N ALA A 5 -7.58 -4.90 18.96
CA ALA A 5 -6.59 -5.91 18.60
C ALA A 5 -5.91 -5.61 17.24
N ILE A 6 -6.66 -5.15 16.23
CA ILE A 6 -6.06 -4.79 14.94
C ILE A 6 -5.25 -3.49 15.01
N SER A 7 -5.71 -2.50 15.79
CA SER A 7 -4.91 -1.29 16.04
C SER A 7 -3.60 -1.63 16.73
N LEU A 8 -3.64 -2.46 17.76
CA LEU A 8 -2.43 -2.96 18.43
C LEU A 8 -1.52 -3.72 17.46
N LEU A 9 -2.07 -4.57 16.58
CA LEU A 9 -1.27 -5.28 15.59
C LEU A 9 -0.55 -4.33 14.61
N ASP A 10 -1.26 -3.30 14.12
CA ASP A 10 -0.69 -2.30 13.21
C ASP A 10 0.35 -1.39 13.93
N ASP A 11 0.22 -1.17 15.24
CA ASP A 11 1.21 -0.42 16.04
C ASP A 11 2.44 -1.27 16.38
N LEU A 12 2.24 -2.53 16.76
CA LEU A 12 3.32 -3.50 16.95
C LEU A 12 4.18 -3.64 15.69
N ASP A 13 3.58 -3.68 14.50
CA ASP A 13 4.33 -3.76 13.24
C ASP A 13 5.30 -2.57 13.06
N LYS A 14 4.88 -1.36 13.43
CA LYS A 14 5.73 -0.16 13.34
C LYS A 14 6.81 -0.15 14.41
N GLU A 15 6.45 -0.49 15.64
CA GLU A 15 7.38 -0.53 16.77
C GLU A 15 8.45 -1.61 16.55
N LEU A 16 8.05 -2.79 16.09
CA LEU A 16 8.95 -3.91 15.78
C LEU A 16 9.98 -3.46 14.72
N ASN A 17 9.54 -2.78 13.65
CA ASN A 17 10.47 -2.25 12.64
C ASN A 17 11.44 -1.19 13.23
N ASN A 18 10.93 -0.27 14.05
CA ASN A 18 11.78 0.73 14.71
C ASN A 18 12.80 0.09 15.65
N TYR A 19 12.40 -0.90 16.45
CA TYR A 19 13.30 -1.61 17.36
C TYR A 19 14.36 -2.42 16.60
N ILE A 20 14.01 -3.08 15.49
CA ILE A 20 14.99 -3.78 14.65
C ILE A 20 16.02 -2.80 14.09
N MET A 21 15.57 -1.70 13.48
CA MET A 21 16.49 -0.72 12.89
C MET A 21 17.41 -0.14 13.97
N ARG A 22 16.87 0.08 15.17
CA ARG A 22 17.65 0.49 16.34
C ARG A 22 18.67 -0.56 16.77
N CYS A 23 18.31 -1.84 16.80
CA CYS A 23 19.24 -2.95 17.07
C CYS A 23 20.38 -2.99 16.04
N ARG A 24 20.05 -2.82 14.75
CA ARG A 24 21.03 -2.86 13.65
C ARG A 24 22.01 -1.70 13.73
N GLU A 25 21.54 -0.50 14.04
CA GLU A 25 22.40 0.66 14.28
C GLU A 25 23.29 0.46 15.50
N TRP A 26 22.73 -0.04 16.61
CA TRP A 26 23.45 -0.19 17.88
C TRP A 26 24.54 -1.25 17.80
N TYR A 27 24.19 -2.46 17.33
CA TYR A 27 25.16 -3.54 17.13
C TYR A 27 26.09 -3.27 15.94
N GLY A 28 25.67 -2.45 14.98
CA GLY A 28 26.48 -2.04 13.84
C GLY A 28 27.77 -1.30 14.21
N TRP A 29 27.85 -0.67 15.39
CA TRP A 29 29.10 -0.12 15.92
C TRP A 29 30.12 -1.21 16.24
N HIS A 30 29.64 -2.32 16.83
CA HIS A 30 30.48 -3.45 17.17
C HIS A 30 30.76 -4.37 15.98
N PHE A 31 29.78 -4.64 15.14
CA PHE A 31 29.93 -5.53 13.99
C PHE A 31 29.09 -5.05 12.79
N PRO A 32 29.62 -4.12 11.97
CA PRO A 32 28.86 -3.48 10.89
C PRO A 32 28.52 -4.42 9.72
N GLU A 33 29.33 -5.45 9.48
CA GLU A 33 29.16 -6.34 8.32
C GLU A 33 27.97 -7.31 8.47
N VAL A 34 27.60 -7.69 9.69
CA VAL A 34 26.43 -8.57 9.95
C VAL A 34 25.15 -7.94 9.41
N GLY A 35 25.02 -6.62 9.54
CA GLY A 35 23.87 -5.89 9.03
C GLY A 35 23.76 -5.92 7.50
N LYS A 36 24.84 -6.18 6.77
CA LYS A 36 24.84 -6.31 5.31
C LYS A 36 24.60 -7.74 4.85
N ILE A 37 25.15 -8.71 5.59
CA ILE A 37 25.06 -10.14 5.28
C ILE A 37 23.65 -10.66 5.58
N ILE A 38 23.14 -10.42 6.79
CA ILE A 38 21.84 -10.91 7.20
C ILE A 38 20.77 -9.90 6.80
N THR A 39 20.00 -10.21 5.75
CA THR A 39 18.90 -9.34 5.30
C THR A 39 17.65 -9.48 6.17
N ASP A 40 17.36 -10.69 6.65
CA ASP A 40 16.20 -10.95 7.50
C ASP A 40 16.37 -10.36 8.91
N ASN A 41 15.36 -9.59 9.32
CA ASN A 41 15.36 -8.85 10.56
C ASN A 41 15.26 -9.76 11.79
N LEU A 42 14.45 -10.81 11.72
CA LEU A 42 14.25 -11.72 12.84
C LEU A 42 15.44 -12.66 13.02
N ALA A 43 15.95 -13.21 11.90
CA ALA A 43 17.20 -13.96 11.92
C ALA A 43 18.38 -13.11 12.46
N TYR A 44 18.43 -11.81 12.14
CA TYR A 44 19.44 -10.89 12.66
C TYR A 44 19.41 -10.83 14.19
N CYS A 45 18.27 -10.50 14.80
CA CYS A 45 18.16 -10.41 16.27
C CYS A 45 18.49 -11.74 16.96
N LYS A 46 18.06 -12.88 16.40
CA LYS A 46 18.39 -14.21 16.94
C LYS A 46 19.89 -14.53 16.84
N SER A 47 20.54 -14.12 15.75
CA SER A 47 21.97 -14.33 15.52
C SER A 47 22.80 -13.46 16.45
N VAL A 48 22.46 -12.18 16.59
CA VAL A 48 23.13 -11.25 17.52
C VAL A 48 23.04 -11.74 18.96
N ARG A 49 21.86 -12.25 19.36
CA ARG A 49 21.68 -12.86 20.69
C ARG A 49 22.62 -14.03 20.94
N LYS A 50 22.83 -14.91 19.96
CA LYS A 50 23.73 -16.07 20.08
C LYS A 50 25.21 -15.68 20.05
N ILE A 51 25.58 -14.79 19.14
CA ILE A 51 26.97 -14.35 18.94
C ILE A 51 27.46 -13.56 20.17
N GLY A 52 26.72 -12.54 20.58
CA GLY A 52 27.19 -11.57 21.55
C GLY A 52 28.41 -10.80 21.06
N ALA A 53 29.56 -11.05 21.71
CA ALA A 53 30.85 -10.46 21.36
C ALA A 53 31.45 -11.11 20.11
N ARG A 54 32.15 -10.31 19.31
CA ARG A 54 32.79 -10.78 18.06
C ARG A 54 33.81 -11.90 18.26
N THR A 55 34.45 -11.96 19.42
CA THR A 55 35.39 -13.02 19.80
C THR A 55 34.74 -14.40 19.84
N ASN A 56 33.45 -14.46 20.13
CA ASN A 56 32.74 -15.72 20.36
C ASN A 56 32.19 -16.31 19.06
N VAL A 57 32.17 -15.53 17.97
CA VAL A 57 31.62 -15.91 16.65
C VAL A 57 32.24 -17.21 16.11
N ALA A 58 33.56 -17.40 16.30
CA ALA A 58 34.26 -18.58 15.81
C ALA A 58 33.78 -19.88 16.48
N THR A 59 33.30 -19.80 17.72
CA THR A 59 32.87 -20.94 18.54
C THR A 59 31.36 -21.16 18.54
N THR A 60 30.57 -20.19 18.07
CA THR A 60 29.10 -20.29 18.11
C THR A 60 28.56 -20.98 16.88
N ASP A 61 27.55 -21.83 17.08
CA ASP A 61 26.79 -22.46 16.00
C ASP A 61 25.53 -21.63 15.71
N LEU A 62 25.39 -21.21 14.45
CA LEU A 62 24.27 -20.39 13.96
C LEU A 62 23.32 -21.18 13.03
N SER A 63 23.56 -22.48 12.86
CA SER A 63 22.83 -23.37 11.93
C SER A 63 21.31 -23.40 12.14
N GLU A 64 20.83 -23.11 13.36
CA GLU A 64 19.39 -23.10 13.66
C GLU A 64 18.63 -21.92 13.05
N HIS A 65 19.30 -20.83 12.69
CA HIS A 65 18.65 -19.57 12.31
C HIS A 65 19.12 -19.04 10.96
N LEU A 66 20.29 -19.46 10.49
CA LEU A 66 20.86 -19.03 9.22
C LEU A 66 21.20 -20.24 8.35
N PRO A 67 21.15 -20.09 7.01
CA PRO A 67 21.73 -21.07 6.10
C PRO A 67 23.25 -21.13 6.29
N GLU A 68 23.84 -22.31 6.08
CA GLU A 68 25.28 -22.57 6.24
C GLU A 68 26.16 -21.62 5.39
N GLU A 69 25.69 -21.25 4.19
CA GLU A 69 26.36 -20.27 3.32
C GLU A 69 26.53 -18.90 4.00
N VAL A 70 25.45 -18.40 4.62
CA VAL A 70 25.42 -17.09 5.28
C VAL A 70 26.21 -17.14 6.58
N GLU A 71 26.17 -18.26 7.30
CA GLU A 71 26.96 -18.45 8.52
C GLU A 71 28.47 -18.41 8.23
N ALA A 72 28.93 -19.09 7.17
CA ALA A 72 30.33 -19.05 6.77
C ALA A 72 30.77 -17.62 6.44
N GLU A 73 29.95 -16.86 5.72
CA GLU A 73 30.22 -15.44 5.43
C GLU A 73 30.30 -14.59 6.69
N VAL A 74 29.42 -14.81 7.68
CA VAL A 74 29.46 -14.08 8.96
C VAL A 74 30.74 -14.40 9.74
N LYS A 75 31.19 -15.66 9.75
CA LYS A 75 32.44 -16.08 10.43
C LYS A 75 33.66 -15.45 9.77
N LEU A 76 33.74 -15.49 8.44
CA LEU A 76 34.81 -14.82 7.68
C LEU A 76 34.79 -13.30 7.90
N ALA A 77 33.61 -12.69 7.92
CA ALA A 77 33.45 -11.27 8.18
C ALA A 77 33.84 -10.87 9.60
N ALA A 78 33.73 -11.78 10.58
CA ALA A 78 34.12 -11.52 11.96
C ALA A 78 35.65 -11.37 12.10
N GLU A 79 36.42 -12.16 11.35
CA GLU A 79 37.89 -12.10 11.33
C GLU A 79 38.41 -10.80 10.71
N ILE A 80 37.74 -10.30 9.67
CA ILE A 80 38.15 -9.11 8.89
C ILE A 80 37.41 -7.84 9.37
N SER A 81 36.59 -7.95 10.42
CA SER A 81 35.68 -6.88 10.85
C SER A 81 36.42 -5.62 11.31
N MET A 82 35.96 -4.47 10.84
CA MET A 82 36.45 -3.14 11.25
C MET A 82 35.68 -2.53 12.43
N GLY A 83 34.80 -3.30 13.08
CA GLY A 83 33.99 -2.79 14.19
C GLY A 83 34.82 -2.48 15.44
N THR A 84 34.32 -1.59 16.30
CA THR A 84 34.98 -1.23 17.56
C THR A 84 34.70 -2.26 18.64
N GLU A 85 35.63 -2.46 19.57
CA GLU A 85 35.37 -3.23 20.79
C GLU A 85 34.42 -2.44 21.70
N VAL A 86 33.49 -3.13 22.34
CA VAL A 86 32.45 -2.54 23.20
C VAL A 86 32.47 -3.30 24.53
N SER A 87 32.07 -2.62 25.61
CA SER A 87 32.01 -3.22 26.94
C SER A 87 31.01 -4.39 27.00
N GLU A 88 31.24 -5.34 27.90
CA GLU A 88 30.34 -6.46 28.13
C GLU A 88 28.96 -6.02 28.65
N GLU A 89 28.90 -4.92 29.41
CA GLU A 89 27.65 -4.33 29.89
C GLU A 89 26.78 -3.83 28.73
N ASP A 90 27.38 -3.14 27.76
CA ASP A 90 26.68 -2.66 26.57
C ASP A 90 26.20 -3.83 25.70
N ILE A 91 27.01 -4.88 25.57
CA ILE A 91 26.61 -6.10 24.84
C ILE A 91 25.42 -6.76 25.52
N GLY A 92 25.40 -6.84 26.86
CA GLY A 92 24.26 -7.33 27.62
C GLY A 92 22.98 -6.53 27.35
N ASN A 93 23.08 -5.20 27.30
CA ASN A 93 21.95 -4.34 26.95
C ASN A 93 21.43 -4.57 25.52
N ILE A 94 22.33 -4.80 24.55
CA ILE A 94 21.96 -5.14 23.16
C ILE A 94 21.26 -6.51 23.10
N MET A 95 21.75 -7.51 23.85
CA MET A 95 21.12 -8.82 23.94
C MET A 95 19.70 -8.72 24.52
N HIS A 96 19.51 -7.94 25.58
CA HIS A 96 18.18 -7.70 26.16
C HIS A 96 17.23 -7.06 25.17
N LEU A 97 17.70 -6.09 24.36
CA LEU A 97 16.87 -5.51 23.30
C LEU A 97 16.48 -6.56 22.25
N CYS A 98 17.40 -7.47 21.89
CA CYS A 98 17.11 -8.57 20.97
C CYS A 98 16.06 -9.53 21.54
N ASP A 99 16.13 -9.86 22.83
CA ASP A 99 15.12 -10.68 23.50
C ASP A 99 13.74 -10.02 23.49
N GLN A 100 13.68 -8.72 23.77
CA GLN A 100 12.42 -7.97 23.68
C GLN A 100 11.83 -7.98 22.26
N VAL A 101 12.65 -7.85 21.22
CA VAL A 101 12.18 -7.94 19.83
C VAL A 101 11.65 -9.33 19.50
N ILE A 102 12.31 -10.39 19.99
CA ILE A 102 11.86 -11.78 19.78
C ILE A 102 10.52 -12.00 20.49
N GLU A 103 10.39 -11.59 21.75
CA GLU A 103 9.16 -11.69 22.54
C GLU A 103 7.99 -10.93 21.90
N ILE A 104 8.23 -9.70 21.45
CA ILE A 104 7.22 -8.90 20.73
C ILE A 104 6.79 -9.60 19.44
N THR A 105 7.73 -10.22 18.71
CA THR A 105 7.41 -10.94 17.48
C THR A 105 6.56 -12.18 17.75
N GLU A 106 6.85 -12.92 18.81
CA GLU A 106 6.03 -14.06 19.24
C GLU A 106 4.64 -13.59 19.66
N TYR A 107 4.54 -12.54 20.47
CA TYR A 107 3.26 -11.96 20.88
C TYR A 107 2.43 -11.49 19.67
N ARG A 108 3.07 -10.89 18.65
CA ARG A 108 2.42 -10.52 17.39
C ARG A 108 1.79 -11.75 16.70
N THR A 109 2.49 -12.88 16.65
CA THR A 109 1.92 -14.11 16.05
C THR A 109 0.74 -14.64 16.85
N GLN A 110 0.82 -14.64 18.18
CA GLN A 110 -0.29 -15.03 19.06
C GLN A 110 -1.51 -14.11 18.88
N LEU A 111 -1.28 -12.80 18.78
CA LEU A 111 -2.33 -11.80 18.56
C LEU A 111 -3.00 -11.98 17.19
N TYR A 112 -2.23 -12.35 16.16
CA TYR A 112 -2.75 -12.68 14.84
C TYR A 112 -3.66 -13.90 14.87
N ASP A 113 -3.25 -14.98 15.55
CA ASP A 113 -4.07 -16.19 15.68
C ASP A 113 -5.33 -15.94 16.50
N TYR A 114 -5.23 -15.15 17.57
CA TYR A 114 -6.39 -14.67 18.32
C TYR A 114 -7.36 -13.90 17.43
N LEU A 115 -6.85 -12.96 16.61
CA LEU A 115 -7.67 -12.16 15.70
C LEU A 115 -8.37 -13.03 14.64
N LYS A 116 -7.66 -14.02 14.08
CA LYS A 116 -8.20 -14.98 13.11
C LYS A 116 -9.38 -15.76 13.70
N ASN A 117 -9.20 -16.36 14.87
CA ASN A 117 -10.24 -17.13 15.54
C ASN A 117 -11.45 -16.27 15.91
N ARG A 118 -11.19 -15.05 16.41
CA ARG A 118 -12.25 -14.11 16.79
C ARG A 118 -13.03 -13.57 15.59
N MET A 119 -12.35 -13.33 14.48
CA MET A 119 -12.99 -12.84 13.26
C MET A 119 -13.90 -13.91 12.65
N MET A 120 -13.43 -15.16 12.58
CA MET A 120 -14.25 -16.29 12.11
C MET A 120 -15.52 -16.48 12.96
N ALA A 121 -15.44 -16.22 14.27
CA ALA A 121 -16.59 -16.32 15.16
C ALA A 121 -17.60 -15.17 15.01
N ILE A 122 -17.15 -13.97 14.62
CA ILE A 122 -18.00 -12.76 14.54
C ILE A 122 -18.55 -12.51 13.14
N ALA A 123 -17.72 -12.65 12.11
CA ALA A 123 -18.07 -12.34 10.73
C ALA A 123 -17.49 -13.40 9.77
N PRO A 124 -18.04 -14.62 9.77
CA PRO A 124 -17.52 -15.71 8.96
C PRO A 124 -17.63 -15.43 7.46
N ASN A 125 -18.74 -14.82 6.98
CA ASN A 125 -18.92 -14.56 5.55
C ASN A 125 -17.98 -13.47 5.03
N LEU A 126 -17.80 -12.38 5.79
CA LEU A 126 -16.82 -11.34 5.47
C LEU A 126 -15.40 -11.92 5.42
N THR A 127 -15.05 -12.78 6.39
CA THR A 127 -13.72 -13.40 6.47
C THR A 127 -13.42 -14.24 5.25
N VAL A 128 -14.35 -15.12 4.86
CA VAL A 128 -14.20 -15.95 3.65
C VAL A 128 -14.05 -15.08 2.40
N MET A 129 -14.73 -13.94 2.33
CA MET A 129 -14.70 -13.08 1.16
C MET A 129 -13.42 -12.25 1.01
N VAL A 130 -13.00 -11.58 2.08
CA VAL A 130 -11.98 -10.52 2.02
C VAL A 130 -10.68 -10.92 2.74
N GLY A 131 -10.76 -11.88 3.68
CA GLY A 131 -9.68 -12.29 4.57
C GLY A 131 -9.80 -11.63 5.95
N GLU A 132 -9.16 -12.24 6.95
CA GLU A 132 -9.23 -11.89 8.36
C GLU A 132 -8.69 -10.48 8.64
N LEU A 133 -7.48 -10.18 8.14
CA LEU A 133 -6.82 -8.90 8.37
C LEU A 133 -7.56 -7.74 7.74
N VAL A 134 -7.95 -7.90 6.48
CA VAL A 134 -8.64 -6.83 5.74
C VAL A 134 -10.06 -6.66 6.29
N GLY A 135 -10.74 -7.74 6.68
CA GLY A 135 -12.00 -7.70 7.41
C GLY A 135 -11.89 -6.93 8.74
N ALA A 136 -10.85 -7.20 9.53
CA ALA A 136 -10.58 -6.48 10.78
C ALA A 136 -10.36 -4.99 10.56
N ARG A 137 -9.57 -4.61 9.54
CA ARG A 137 -9.34 -3.20 9.20
C ARG A 137 -10.61 -2.49 8.73
N LEU A 138 -11.48 -3.16 7.97
CA LEU A 138 -12.77 -2.61 7.57
C LEU A 138 -13.68 -2.34 8.78
N ILE A 139 -13.75 -3.27 9.73
CA ILE A 139 -14.52 -3.10 10.96
C ILE A 139 -13.92 -1.99 11.83
N SER A 140 -12.60 -1.91 11.94
CA SER A 140 -11.90 -0.88 12.71
C SER A 140 -12.20 0.53 12.17
N HIS A 141 -12.10 0.71 10.85
CA HIS A 141 -12.37 2.01 10.22
C HIS A 141 -13.85 2.44 10.35
N ALA A 142 -14.78 1.50 10.37
CA ALA A 142 -16.20 1.76 10.62
C ALA A 142 -16.57 1.88 12.11
N GLY A 143 -15.66 1.52 13.02
CA GLY A 143 -15.84 1.48 14.47
C GLY A 143 -16.64 0.28 15.00
N SER A 144 -17.62 -0.22 14.26
CA SER A 144 -18.38 -1.43 14.61
C SER A 144 -18.88 -2.19 13.39
N LEU A 145 -19.17 -3.48 13.56
CA LEU A 145 -19.74 -4.32 12.51
C LEU A 145 -21.11 -3.79 12.04
N LEU A 146 -21.94 -3.33 12.98
CA LEU A 146 -23.26 -2.77 12.67
C LEU A 146 -23.17 -1.46 11.88
N ASN A 147 -22.20 -0.60 12.19
CA ASN A 147 -21.97 0.61 11.40
C ASN A 147 -21.45 0.28 9.99
N LEU A 148 -20.57 -0.72 9.89
CA LEU A 148 -20.09 -1.20 8.59
C LEU A 148 -21.24 -1.74 7.73
N ALA A 149 -22.21 -2.44 8.32
CA ALA A 149 -23.40 -2.95 7.62
C ALA A 149 -24.28 -1.84 7.02
N LYS A 150 -24.34 -0.67 7.67
CA LYS A 150 -25.07 0.52 7.19
C LYS A 150 -24.40 1.17 5.99
N HIS A 151 -23.10 0.97 5.78
CA HIS A 151 -22.41 1.56 4.65
C HIS A 151 -22.88 0.95 3.31
N PRO A 152 -23.03 1.76 2.26
CA PRO A 152 -23.29 1.25 0.92
C PRO A 152 -22.03 0.61 0.33
N ALA A 153 -22.22 -0.24 -0.68
CA ALA A 153 -21.13 -0.92 -1.38
C ALA A 153 -20.07 0.04 -1.96
N SER A 154 -20.49 1.20 -2.47
CA SER A 154 -19.57 2.22 -3.01
C SER A 154 -18.67 2.83 -1.94
N THR A 155 -19.19 3.05 -0.73
CA THR A 155 -18.37 3.48 0.42
C THR A 155 -17.40 2.38 0.82
N VAL A 156 -17.89 1.13 0.95
CA VAL A 156 -17.06 -0.03 1.32
C VAL A 156 -15.87 -0.21 0.38
N GLN A 157 -16.04 0.06 -0.92
CA GLN A 157 -14.98 0.03 -1.93
C GLN A 157 -13.81 0.99 -1.64
N ILE A 158 -14.11 2.19 -1.13
CA ILE A 158 -13.17 3.30 -0.98
C ILE A 158 -12.83 3.61 0.49
N LEU A 159 -13.30 2.79 1.44
CA LEU A 159 -12.94 2.90 2.86
C LEU A 159 -11.42 2.92 3.03
N GLY A 160 -10.90 3.87 3.81
CA GLY A 160 -9.48 4.13 4.00
C GLY A 160 -8.82 5.05 2.95
N ALA A 161 -9.47 5.33 1.82
CA ALA A 161 -8.96 6.26 0.79
C ALA A 161 -9.63 7.65 0.83
N GLU A 162 -10.29 7.99 1.94
CA GLU A 162 -11.13 9.17 2.10
C GLU A 162 -10.37 10.49 1.86
N LYS A 163 -9.15 10.61 2.40
CA LYS A 163 -8.30 11.80 2.20
C LYS A 163 -8.03 12.06 0.71
N ALA A 164 -7.72 11.00 -0.05
CA ALA A 164 -7.47 11.09 -1.47
C ALA A 164 -8.77 11.36 -2.26
N LEU A 165 -9.88 10.75 -1.85
CA LEU A 165 -11.21 10.96 -2.43
C LEU A 165 -11.64 12.42 -2.30
N PHE A 166 -11.60 12.99 -1.10
CA PHE A 166 -12.02 14.38 -0.87
C PHE A 166 -11.11 15.38 -1.57
N ARG A 167 -9.80 15.10 -1.64
CA ARG A 167 -8.86 15.89 -2.43
C ARG A 167 -9.20 15.87 -3.92
N ALA A 168 -9.53 14.71 -4.48
CA ALA A 168 -9.92 14.56 -5.88
C ALA A 168 -11.24 15.28 -6.19
N LEU A 169 -12.24 15.15 -5.32
CA LEU A 169 -13.53 15.82 -5.47
C LEU A 169 -13.39 17.35 -5.42
N LYS A 170 -12.59 17.88 -4.48
CA LYS A 170 -12.32 19.32 -4.37
C LYS A 170 -11.61 19.89 -5.59
N THR A 171 -10.68 19.12 -6.17
CA THR A 171 -9.88 19.53 -7.33
C THR A 171 -10.48 19.09 -8.67
N ARG A 172 -11.65 18.44 -8.67
CA ARG A 172 -12.29 17.80 -9.84
C ARG A 172 -11.33 16.90 -10.63
N ARG A 173 -10.48 16.17 -9.92
CA ARG A 173 -9.57 15.16 -10.48
C ARG A 173 -10.17 13.76 -10.34
N ASP A 174 -9.51 12.79 -10.96
CA ASP A 174 -9.91 11.39 -10.88
C ASP A 174 -9.93 10.88 -9.43
N THR A 175 -11.01 10.21 -9.06
CA THR A 175 -11.20 9.64 -7.73
C THR A 175 -10.43 8.32 -7.58
N PRO A 176 -10.00 7.97 -6.35
CA PRO A 176 -9.38 6.68 -6.09
C PRO A 176 -10.36 5.53 -6.38
N LYS A 177 -9.84 4.43 -6.93
CA LYS A 177 -10.64 3.28 -7.38
C LYS A 177 -10.88 2.24 -6.29
N TYR A 178 -10.08 2.24 -5.23
CA TYR A 178 -10.10 1.26 -4.15
C TYR A 178 -9.45 1.87 -2.90
N GLY A 179 -9.83 1.37 -1.73
CA GLY A 179 -9.18 1.65 -0.45
C GLY A 179 -8.61 0.37 0.16
N LEU A 180 -8.99 0.05 1.41
CA LEU A 180 -8.49 -1.10 2.17
C LEU A 180 -8.70 -2.45 1.44
N ILE A 181 -9.74 -2.56 0.61
CA ILE A 181 -10.06 -3.77 -0.18
C ILE A 181 -8.98 -4.10 -1.22
N TYR A 182 -8.06 -3.19 -1.52
CA TYR A 182 -6.95 -3.46 -2.43
C TYR A 182 -6.05 -4.61 -1.97
N HIS A 183 -5.86 -4.74 -0.65
CA HIS A 183 -5.03 -5.79 -0.05
C HIS A 183 -5.75 -7.14 0.10
N ALA A 184 -7.02 -7.23 -0.32
CA ALA A 184 -7.73 -8.49 -0.34
C ALA A 184 -7.10 -9.45 -1.37
N SER A 185 -6.94 -10.72 -1.00
CA SER A 185 -6.28 -11.74 -1.82
C SER A 185 -6.82 -11.79 -3.28
N LEU A 186 -8.14 -11.74 -3.44
CA LEU A 186 -8.80 -11.78 -4.75
C LEU A 186 -8.43 -10.58 -5.66
N VAL A 187 -8.29 -9.38 -5.08
CA VAL A 187 -7.93 -8.17 -5.83
C VAL A 187 -6.42 -8.12 -6.11
N GLY A 188 -5.61 -8.64 -5.18
CA GLY A 188 -4.17 -8.76 -5.31
C GLY A 188 -3.75 -9.60 -6.52
N GLN A 189 -4.41 -10.74 -6.72
CA GLN A 189 -4.16 -11.68 -7.82
C GLN A 189 -4.59 -11.17 -9.21
N THR A 190 -5.51 -10.21 -9.25
CA THR A 190 -6.09 -9.71 -10.51
C THR A 190 -5.11 -8.81 -11.28
N SER A 191 -5.10 -8.90 -12.62
CA SER A 191 -4.35 -7.95 -13.46
C SER A 191 -4.75 -6.47 -13.25
N ALA A 192 -3.78 -5.55 -13.33
CA ALA A 192 -3.98 -4.12 -13.01
C ALA A 192 -5.17 -3.45 -13.74
N LYS A 193 -5.47 -3.87 -14.98
CA LYS A 193 -6.61 -3.36 -15.77
C LYS A 193 -7.96 -3.76 -15.18
N ASN A 194 -8.03 -4.96 -14.61
CA ASN A 194 -9.27 -5.56 -14.10
C ASN A 194 -9.47 -5.31 -12.60
N LYS A 195 -8.44 -4.90 -11.85
CA LYS A 195 -8.52 -4.63 -10.40
C LYS A 195 -9.69 -3.73 -10.00
N GLY A 196 -9.93 -2.64 -10.73
CA GLY A 196 -11.04 -1.73 -10.42
C GLY A 196 -12.44 -2.28 -10.74
N LYS A 197 -12.55 -3.27 -11.65
CA LYS A 197 -13.81 -3.97 -11.91
C LYS A 197 -14.09 -5.01 -10.82
N ILE A 198 -13.08 -5.81 -10.46
CA ILE A 198 -13.19 -6.80 -9.40
C ILE A 198 -13.44 -6.14 -8.05
N SER A 199 -12.72 -5.07 -7.71
CA SER A 199 -12.90 -4.35 -6.44
C SER A 199 -14.34 -3.85 -6.24
N ARG A 200 -15.00 -3.34 -7.29
CA ARG A 200 -16.44 -2.98 -7.25
C ARG A 200 -17.34 -4.18 -6.96
N MET A 201 -17.11 -5.29 -7.66
CA MET A 201 -17.92 -6.49 -7.48
C MET A 201 -17.69 -7.12 -6.11
N LEU A 202 -16.45 -7.14 -5.64
CA LEU A 202 -16.07 -7.60 -4.31
C LEU A 202 -16.71 -6.74 -3.23
N ALA A 203 -16.64 -5.41 -3.33
CA ALA A 203 -17.28 -4.51 -2.37
C ALA A 203 -18.80 -4.67 -2.33
N ALA A 204 -19.45 -4.87 -3.49
CA ALA A 204 -20.89 -5.13 -3.56
C ALA A 204 -21.28 -6.44 -2.86
N LYS A 205 -20.53 -7.51 -3.10
CA LYS A 205 -20.79 -8.81 -2.48
C LYS A 205 -20.39 -8.84 -1.00
N ALA A 206 -19.30 -8.17 -0.63
CA ALA A 206 -18.86 -8.02 0.76
C ALA A 206 -19.88 -7.21 1.57
N SER A 207 -20.46 -6.13 1.02
CA SER A 207 -21.50 -5.36 1.70
C SER A 207 -22.74 -6.21 2.02
N LEU A 208 -23.11 -7.16 1.14
CA LEU A 208 -24.18 -8.13 1.42
C LEU A 208 -23.77 -9.10 2.53
N ALA A 209 -22.57 -9.68 2.45
CA ALA A 209 -22.04 -10.58 3.48
C ALA A 209 -21.97 -9.91 4.86
N ILE A 210 -21.51 -8.67 4.94
CA ILE A 210 -21.43 -7.89 6.19
C ILE A 210 -22.82 -7.70 6.80
N ARG A 211 -23.83 -7.40 5.98
CA ARG A 211 -25.20 -7.23 6.48
C ARG A 211 -25.78 -8.54 7.01
N TYR A 212 -25.48 -9.65 6.34
CA TYR A 212 -25.87 -10.96 6.81
C TYR A 212 -25.13 -11.34 8.10
N ASP A 213 -23.82 -11.11 8.19
CA ASP A 213 -23.06 -11.35 9.42
C ASP A 213 -23.52 -10.46 10.60
N ALA A 214 -24.00 -9.25 10.33
CA ALA A 214 -24.42 -8.30 11.36
C ALA A 214 -25.86 -8.47 11.84
N LEU A 215 -26.77 -8.92 10.96
CA LEU A 215 -28.22 -8.96 11.20
C LEU A 215 -28.83 -10.36 11.07
N GLY A 216 -28.08 -11.32 10.51
CA GLY A 216 -28.51 -12.70 10.36
C GLY A 216 -28.50 -13.42 11.70
N GLU A 217 -29.44 -14.36 11.86
CA GLU A 217 -29.53 -15.22 13.04
C GLU A 217 -28.57 -16.41 12.95
N ASP A 218 -28.21 -16.82 11.74
CA ASP A 218 -27.30 -17.94 11.47
C ASP A 218 -25.85 -17.48 11.27
N THR A 219 -24.91 -18.21 11.87
CA THR A 219 -23.46 -17.97 11.72
C THR A 219 -22.83 -18.78 10.59
N ASN A 220 -23.63 -19.24 9.63
CA ASN A 220 -23.15 -20.08 8.53
C ASN A 220 -22.30 -19.29 7.52
N ALA A 221 -21.19 -19.87 7.07
CA ALA A 221 -20.26 -19.27 6.12
C ALA A 221 -20.62 -19.54 4.63
N GLU A 222 -21.74 -20.23 4.38
CA GLU A 222 -22.14 -20.71 3.05
C GLU A 222 -22.30 -19.57 2.03
N MET A 223 -22.91 -18.46 2.46
CA MET A 223 -23.10 -17.29 1.62
C MET A 223 -21.77 -16.69 1.16
N GLY A 224 -20.77 -16.66 2.04
CA GLY A 224 -19.42 -16.19 1.75
C GLY A 224 -18.74 -17.07 0.69
N VAL A 225 -18.83 -18.39 0.84
CA VAL A 225 -18.24 -19.36 -0.09
C VAL A 225 -18.88 -19.27 -1.48
N GLU A 226 -20.21 -19.23 -1.55
CA GLU A 226 -20.94 -19.16 -2.82
C GLU A 226 -20.64 -17.84 -3.57
N ASN A 227 -20.66 -16.71 -2.86
CA ASN A 227 -20.33 -15.42 -3.45
C ASN A 227 -18.87 -15.32 -3.87
N ARG A 228 -17.95 -15.93 -3.12
CA ARG A 228 -16.54 -16.02 -3.50
C ARG A 228 -16.36 -16.81 -4.79
N ALA A 229 -16.98 -17.97 -4.92
CA ALA A 229 -16.93 -18.79 -6.13
C ALA A 229 -17.48 -18.03 -7.36
N LYS A 230 -18.60 -17.30 -7.19
CA LYS A 230 -19.16 -16.43 -8.25
C LYS A 230 -18.18 -15.35 -8.69
N LEU A 231 -17.46 -14.72 -7.75
CA LEU A 231 -16.47 -13.69 -8.07
C LEU A 231 -15.23 -14.28 -8.76
N GLU A 232 -14.73 -15.43 -8.31
CA GLU A 232 -13.61 -16.13 -8.92
C GLU A 232 -13.93 -16.58 -10.35
N ALA A 233 -15.12 -17.14 -10.60
CA ALA A 233 -15.59 -17.46 -11.95
C ALA A 233 -15.66 -16.21 -12.84
N ARG A 234 -16.10 -15.08 -12.28
CA ARG A 234 -16.14 -13.81 -13.02
C ARG A 234 -14.76 -13.26 -13.31
N LEU A 235 -13.80 -13.42 -12.39
CA LEU A 235 -12.41 -13.05 -12.59
C LEU A 235 -11.79 -13.83 -13.76
N ARG A 236 -11.93 -15.17 -13.76
CA ARG A 236 -11.44 -16.04 -14.85
C ARG A 236 -11.98 -15.59 -16.21
N HIS A 237 -13.28 -15.31 -16.30
CA HIS A 237 -13.90 -14.80 -17.54
C HIS A 237 -13.35 -13.46 -18.01
N LEU A 238 -13.00 -12.55 -17.08
CA LEU A 238 -12.43 -11.24 -17.41
C LEU A 238 -10.98 -11.34 -17.87
N GLU A 239 -10.26 -12.36 -17.42
CA GLU A 239 -8.89 -12.64 -17.84
C GLU A 239 -8.85 -13.33 -19.21
N GLU A 240 -9.72 -14.32 -19.43
CA GLU A 240 -9.88 -14.98 -20.74
C GLU A 240 -10.30 -14.00 -21.85
N LYS A 241 -11.20 -13.07 -21.53
CA LYS A 241 -11.60 -12.00 -22.46
C LYS A 241 -10.49 -11.01 -22.79
N GLY A 242 -9.46 -10.90 -21.97
CA GLY A 242 -8.29 -10.08 -22.27
C GLY A 242 -7.48 -10.60 -23.46
N ILE A 243 -7.56 -11.90 -23.73
CA ILE A 243 -6.85 -12.58 -24.82
C ILE A 243 -7.68 -12.55 -26.10
N ARG A 244 -9.00 -12.61 -25.99
CA ARG A 244 -9.92 -12.40 -27.13
C ARG A 244 -10.09 -10.91 -27.40
N ARG A 245 -9.03 -10.25 -27.90
CA ARG A 245 -9.28 -9.15 -28.84
C ARG A 245 -10.18 -9.73 -29.91
N ILE A 246 -11.36 -9.14 -30.06
CA ILE A 246 -12.25 -9.36 -31.18
C ILE A 246 -11.44 -9.01 -32.42
N SER A 247 -10.71 -9.97 -32.97
CA SER A 247 -10.23 -9.95 -34.34
C SER A 247 -11.48 -9.82 -35.18
N GLY A 248 -11.72 -8.62 -35.70
CA GLY A 248 -12.94 -8.20 -36.37
C GLY A 248 -13.33 -9.11 -37.54
N THR A 249 -14.05 -10.19 -37.25
CA THR A 249 -14.58 -11.16 -38.23
C THR A 249 -15.93 -11.72 -37.78
N GLY A 250 -16.78 -10.87 -37.19
CA GLY A 250 -18.17 -11.21 -36.84
C GLY A 250 -19.19 -10.12 -37.15
N LYS A 251 -18.78 -9.05 -37.85
CA LYS A 251 -19.64 -7.97 -38.35
C LYS A 251 -19.48 -7.78 -39.87
N ALA A 252 -19.16 -8.86 -40.58
CA ALA A 252 -19.08 -8.86 -42.04
C ALA A 252 -20.38 -9.32 -42.73
N MET A 253 -21.43 -9.73 -41.99
CA MET A 253 -22.71 -10.11 -42.59
C MET A 253 -23.89 -9.67 -41.72
N ALA A 254 -24.15 -8.37 -41.72
CA ALA A 254 -25.51 -7.84 -41.53
C ALA A 254 -25.60 -6.62 -42.44
N LYS A 255 -25.84 -6.87 -43.74
CA LYS A 255 -26.18 -5.83 -44.69
C LYS A 255 -27.53 -5.29 -44.24
N SER A 256 -27.53 -4.17 -43.51
CA SER A 256 -28.76 -3.47 -43.17
C SER A 256 -29.32 -2.88 -44.46
N ASP A 257 -30.28 -3.57 -45.08
CA ASP A 257 -31.02 -3.00 -46.19
C ASP A 257 -31.73 -1.73 -45.71
N LYS A 258 -31.52 -0.63 -46.43
CA LYS A 258 -32.17 0.66 -46.15
C LYS A 258 -33.69 0.47 -46.27
N TYR A 259 -34.38 0.66 -45.15
CA TYR A 259 -35.84 0.72 -45.10
C TYR A 259 -36.34 1.87 -45.98
N GLN A 260 -36.94 1.55 -47.14
CA GLN A 260 -37.63 2.52 -47.98
C GLN A 260 -39.09 2.63 -47.53
N HIS A 261 -39.47 3.82 -47.06
CA HIS A 261 -40.84 4.12 -46.68
C HIS A 261 -41.74 4.18 -47.92
N LYS A 262 -42.56 3.14 -48.13
CA LYS A 262 -43.53 3.08 -49.22
C LYS A 262 -44.69 4.04 -48.90
N ARG A 263 -44.68 5.24 -49.48
CA ARG A 263 -45.80 6.19 -49.40
C ARG A 263 -46.99 5.63 -50.19
N THR A 264 -48.03 5.20 -49.50
CA THR A 264 -49.33 4.90 -50.11
C THR A 264 -50.00 6.21 -50.53
N ARG A 265 -50.35 6.33 -51.82
CA ARG A 265 -51.13 7.42 -52.38
C ARG A 265 -52.60 7.28 -51.96
N GLY A 266 -53.12 8.35 -51.34
CA GLY A 266 -54.48 8.88 -51.57
C GLY A 266 -55.62 8.31 -50.72
N PHE A 267 -56.15 9.13 -49.82
CA PHE A 267 -57.58 9.48 -49.82
C PHE A 267 -57.82 10.83 -49.14
N ASN A 268 -58.54 11.72 -49.83
CA ASN A 268 -58.86 13.10 -49.45
C ASN A 268 -59.87 13.17 -48.30
N GLY A 269 -59.76 14.23 -47.47
CA GLY A 269 -60.74 14.55 -46.42
C GLY A 269 -60.52 15.92 -45.77
N SER A 270 -60.72 16.99 -46.54
CA SER A 270 -61.07 18.38 -46.17
C SER A 270 -61.00 18.86 -44.70
N ARG A 271 -60.18 19.87 -44.42
CA ARG A 271 -60.61 21.27 -44.09
C ARG A 271 -59.45 22.17 -43.61
N ARG A 272 -59.32 23.33 -44.29
CA ARG A 272 -58.99 24.72 -43.87
C ARG A 272 -58.37 24.89 -42.47
N ASN A 273 -57.27 25.64 -42.27
CA ASN A 273 -57.13 27.05 -42.63
C ASN A 273 -55.65 27.48 -42.69
N SER A 274 -55.35 28.39 -43.61
CA SER A 274 -54.10 29.12 -43.76
C SER A 274 -54.01 30.26 -42.74
N GLN A 275 -52.83 30.48 -42.15
CA GLN A 275 -52.15 31.78 -42.18
C GLN A 275 -50.72 31.67 -41.62
N GLU A 276 -49.86 32.49 -42.21
CA GLU A 276 -48.40 32.50 -42.18
C GLU A 276 -47.79 32.97 -40.85
N GLU A 277 -46.57 32.55 -40.55
CA GLU A 277 -45.40 33.46 -40.55
C GLU A 277 -44.08 32.68 -40.44
N GLU A 278 -43.23 32.87 -41.46
CA GLU A 278 -41.85 32.40 -41.56
C GLU A 278 -40.89 33.36 -40.83
N LYS A 279 -39.74 32.83 -40.39
CA LYS A 279 -38.43 33.50 -40.52
C LYS A 279 -37.29 32.48 -40.45
N GLU A 280 -36.69 32.23 -41.60
CA GLU A 280 -35.34 31.66 -41.79
C GLU A 280 -34.25 32.64 -41.32
N VAL A 281 -33.07 32.14 -40.92
CA VAL A 281 -31.72 32.46 -41.45
C VAL A 281 -30.79 31.32 -40.97
N GLN A 282 -30.45 30.33 -41.81
CA GLN A 282 -29.35 30.24 -42.78
C GLN A 282 -27.93 30.01 -42.22
N GLU A 283 -27.42 28.85 -42.61
CA GLU A 283 -26.08 28.29 -42.49
C GLU A 283 -25.15 28.91 -43.55
N SER A 284 -23.86 29.11 -43.23
CA SER A 284 -22.82 29.34 -44.23
C SER A 284 -21.64 28.39 -44.06
N ARG A 285 -21.32 27.75 -45.18
CA ARG A 285 -20.25 26.77 -45.41
C ARG A 285 -18.87 27.43 -45.44
N GLY A 286 -17.83 26.68 -45.08
CA GLY A 286 -16.45 26.96 -45.47
C GLY A 286 -15.54 25.77 -45.15
N GLY A 287 -14.98 25.14 -46.18
CA GLY A 287 -14.24 23.89 -46.10
C GLY A 287 -12.76 24.00 -45.72
N GLY A 288 -12.12 22.84 -45.58
CA GLY A 288 -10.68 22.68 -45.36
C GLY A 288 -10.25 21.22 -45.48
N ASP A 289 -9.51 20.93 -46.55
CA ASP A 289 -8.95 19.64 -46.95
C ASP A 289 -7.64 19.29 -46.23
N GLY A 290 -7.36 18.00 -46.07
CA GLY A 290 -6.02 17.45 -46.28
C GLY A 290 -4.97 17.34 -45.15
N ARG A 291 -4.70 16.07 -44.80
CA ARG A 291 -3.36 15.42 -44.60
C ARG A 291 -2.77 15.16 -43.19
N LYS A 292 -2.70 13.86 -42.90
CA LYS A 292 -1.54 13.00 -42.47
C LYS A 292 -0.57 13.46 -41.35
N GLY A 293 -0.42 12.58 -40.35
CA GLY A 293 0.79 12.35 -39.52
C GLY A 293 0.44 11.60 -38.22
N ARG A 294 0.60 10.28 -38.10
CA ARG A 294 1.75 9.48 -37.60
C ARG A 294 2.26 9.82 -36.17
N GLY A 295 2.37 8.77 -35.34
CA GLY A 295 3.22 8.66 -34.13
C GLY A 295 2.54 9.13 -32.84
N GLY A 296 2.34 8.27 -31.83
CA GLY A 296 3.32 8.01 -30.75
C GLY A 296 3.16 9.09 -29.67
N ASP A 297 2.61 8.82 -28.47
CA ASP A 297 3.48 8.40 -27.37
C ASP A 297 2.75 7.69 -26.21
N ARG A 298 3.41 6.63 -25.74
CA ARG A 298 3.33 6.11 -24.37
C ARG A 298 4.09 7.10 -23.49
N LEU A 299 3.48 7.68 -22.46
CA LEU A 299 4.17 8.13 -21.22
C LEU A 299 3.17 8.80 -20.26
N SER A 300 2.71 8.05 -19.25
CA SER A 300 2.53 8.54 -17.87
C SER A 300 2.02 7.41 -16.96
N HIS A 301 2.81 6.35 -16.85
CA HIS A 301 2.78 5.45 -15.70
C HIS A 301 4.11 5.60 -14.96
N ARG A 302 4.28 6.74 -14.28
CA ARG A 302 5.45 6.98 -13.40
C ARG A 302 5.24 8.13 -12.38
N GLY A 303 3.99 8.43 -12.03
CA GLY A 303 3.66 9.59 -11.20
C GLY A 303 3.16 9.31 -9.77
N ILE A 304 2.87 8.05 -9.40
CA ILE A 304 2.17 7.77 -8.13
C ILE A 304 3.02 6.92 -7.14
N VAL A 305 4.20 6.45 -7.56
CA VAL A 305 5.11 5.66 -6.70
C VAL A 305 6.15 6.54 -5.97
N LYS A 306 6.13 7.87 -6.14
CA LYS A 306 7.18 8.76 -5.59
C LYS A 306 6.81 9.59 -4.35
N GLU A 307 5.59 9.50 -3.83
CA GLU A 307 5.19 10.25 -2.63
C GLU A 307 5.21 9.43 -1.33
N GLU A 308 5.33 8.09 -1.38
CA GLU A 308 5.55 7.26 -0.19
C GLU A 308 7.03 6.80 -0.04
N GLU A 309 7.86 6.92 -1.10
CA GLU A 309 9.29 6.56 -1.05
C GLU A 309 10.22 7.73 -0.63
N LYS A 310 9.67 8.89 -0.24
CA LYS A 310 10.45 10.09 0.10
C LYS A 310 10.68 10.33 1.59
N GLU A 311 10.05 9.56 2.49
CA GLU A 311 10.36 9.61 3.93
C GLU A 311 11.42 8.57 4.37
N GLU A 312 11.76 7.57 3.56
CA GLU A 312 12.75 6.53 3.91
C GLU A 312 14.17 6.70 3.30
N LYS A 313 14.44 7.70 2.45
CA LYS A 313 15.77 7.90 1.82
C LYS A 313 16.49 9.18 2.27
N GLY A 314 16.21 9.61 3.50
CA GLY A 314 16.71 10.84 4.09
C GLY A 314 17.82 10.70 5.15
N GLN A 315 18.34 9.51 5.43
CA GLN A 315 19.45 9.31 6.37
C GLN A 315 20.33 8.17 5.88
N GLY A 316 21.57 8.48 5.44
CA GLY A 316 22.54 7.48 5.01
C GLY A 316 23.49 7.92 3.90
N GLY A 317 24.56 8.63 4.26
CA GLY A 317 25.89 8.49 3.66
C GLY A 317 26.13 8.98 2.22
N ARG A 318 26.69 10.19 2.10
CA ARG A 318 27.76 10.46 1.12
C ARG A 318 28.92 11.20 1.79
N GLY A 319 29.73 10.44 2.53
CA GLY A 319 31.14 10.74 2.68
C GLY A 319 31.89 10.11 1.51
N ARG A 320 32.34 10.92 0.54
CA ARG A 320 33.53 10.60 -0.25
C ARG A 320 34.22 11.90 -0.67
N LEU A 321 35.25 12.17 0.11
CA LEU A 321 36.34 13.10 -0.14
C LEU A 321 37.11 12.59 -1.37
N ILE A 322 37.19 13.37 -2.46
CA ILE A 322 38.30 13.27 -3.42
C ILE A 322 38.69 14.70 -3.81
N TRP A 323 39.93 15.00 -3.45
CA TRP A 323 40.70 16.21 -3.72
C TRP A 323 41.04 16.37 -5.21
N LEU A 324 41.06 17.62 -5.71
CA LEU A 324 41.79 18.20 -6.86
C LEU A 324 41.01 19.48 -7.23
N GLY A 325 41.49 20.73 -7.22
CA GLY A 325 42.77 21.37 -6.96
C GLY A 325 42.66 22.82 -7.48
N ARG A 326 43.41 23.74 -6.86
CA ARG A 326 43.88 25.05 -7.36
C ARG A 326 42.95 26.28 -7.33
N ASN A 327 43.38 27.22 -6.47
CA ASN A 327 43.61 28.66 -6.69
C ASN A 327 42.43 29.63 -6.90
N CYS A 328 42.21 30.51 -5.91
CA CYS A 328 42.41 31.99 -5.97
C CYS A 328 41.68 32.65 -4.78
N ILE A 329 42.38 33.17 -3.77
CA ILE A 329 42.91 34.55 -3.64
C ILE A 329 41.88 35.57 -3.08
N ILE A 330 42.15 35.95 -1.81
CA ILE A 330 42.16 37.28 -1.17
C ILE A 330 40.86 38.13 -1.12
N LEU A 331 40.45 38.46 0.12
CA LEU A 331 40.17 39.79 0.72
C LEU A 331 39.42 39.48 2.05
N GLY A 332 39.88 39.78 3.26
CA GLY A 332 40.52 41.00 3.74
C GLY A 332 39.46 41.98 4.24
N LEU A 333 39.07 41.92 5.53
CA LEU A 333 39.14 43.07 6.45
C LEU A 333 38.67 42.73 7.88
N LEU A 334 39.42 43.34 8.78
CA LEU A 334 39.39 43.41 10.23
C LEU A 334 38.25 44.32 10.74
N VAL A 335 38.01 44.32 12.07
CA VAL A 335 37.42 45.37 12.98
C VAL A 335 36.10 44.93 13.64
N VAL A 336 35.82 45.05 14.96
CA VAL A 336 36.49 45.44 16.23
C VAL A 336 35.51 45.06 17.39
N VAL A 337 36.04 44.55 18.51
CA VAL A 337 35.79 44.83 19.97
C VAL A 337 34.35 45.27 20.41
N VAL A 338 33.71 44.72 21.46
CA VAL A 338 33.71 45.11 22.91
C VAL A 338 32.73 44.15 23.63
N SER A 339 33.11 43.28 24.57
CA SER A 339 33.47 43.43 25.99
C SER A 339 32.31 43.60 27.01
N THR A 340 32.38 42.77 28.07
CA THR A 340 31.71 42.84 29.40
C THR A 340 30.24 42.34 29.50
N ARG A 341 29.75 41.63 30.53
CA ARG A 341 30.22 41.35 31.90
C ARG A 341 29.39 40.20 32.55
N THR A 342 30.08 39.24 33.16
CA THR A 342 29.82 38.47 34.41
C THR A 342 28.48 38.57 35.18
N ARG A 343 27.97 37.38 35.63
CA ARG A 343 27.52 36.95 37.01
C ARG A 343 26.68 35.67 36.83
N LEU A 344 27.04 34.44 37.21
CA LEU A 344 27.43 33.78 38.48
C LEU A 344 26.51 34.04 39.70
N THR A 345 25.77 33.00 40.12
CA THR A 345 25.36 32.56 41.49
C THR A 345 24.36 31.38 41.34
N ARG A 346 24.71 30.10 41.55
CA ARG A 346 24.73 29.25 42.79
C ARG A 346 23.45 29.31 43.64
N ILE A 347 22.64 28.23 43.72
CA ILE A 347 22.66 27.05 44.64
C ILE A 347 22.04 27.31 46.03
N SER A 348 21.09 26.43 46.42
CA SER A 348 20.67 25.92 47.76
C SER A 348 19.15 26.04 48.01
N LEU A 349 18.40 24.93 48.10
CA LEU A 349 18.11 24.08 49.29
C LEU A 349 17.37 24.85 50.42
N THR A 350 16.04 24.70 50.49
CA THR A 350 15.20 23.91 51.45
C THR A 350 14.99 24.51 52.84
N VAL A 351 13.72 24.77 53.17
CA VAL A 351 13.04 24.35 54.41
C VAL A 351 11.60 24.00 54.05
#